data_AF-A0A3C0V850-F1
#
_entry.id   AF-A0A3C0V850-F1
#
_cell.length_a   1.000
_cell.length_b   1.000
_cell.length_c   1.000
_cell.angle_alpha   90.00
_cell.angle_beta   90.00
_cell.angle_gamma   90.00
#
_symmetry.space_group_name_H-M   'P 1'
#
loop_
_entity.id
_entity.type
_entity.pdbx_description
1 polymer ?
#
loop_
_entity_poly.entity_id
_entity_poly.type
_entity_poly.pdbx_seq_one_letter_code
_entity_poly.pdbx_strand_id
1 'polypeptide(L)'
;MLHATNALWAALSWLVPGLGHLLRGERAKGLIYAAVLIGCFAAGQIMSEYRAVSRAEHDIAFWAQIGAGGPALLGAWYDATRHARETPPHPIAVPWLLDCGIMYTCVAGLLNFVLVVDLLFPRPGSARAAGRAGRAARTPSDGGAGRD
;
A
#
# COMPACT_ATOMS: atom_id res chain seq x y z
N MET A 1 17.31 -6.26 19.63
CA MET A 1 17.19 -4.92 19.00
C MET A 1 16.71 -4.96 17.56
N LEU A 2 17.21 -5.87 16.69
CA LEU A 2 16.76 -6.01 15.29
C LEU A 2 15.24 -6.18 15.10
N HIS A 3 14.56 -6.91 15.98
CA HIS A 3 13.11 -7.11 15.90
C HIS A 3 12.30 -5.82 16.15
N ALA A 4 12.77 -4.96 17.06
CA ALA A 4 12.10 -3.69 17.35
C ALA A 4 12.19 -2.72 16.16
N THR A 5 13.32 -2.72 15.45
CA THR A 5 13.51 -1.90 14.25
C THR A 5 12.63 -2.39 13.10
N ASN A 6 12.53 -3.70 12.89
CA ASN A 6 11.64 -4.27 11.86
C ASN A 6 10.16 -4.00 12.16
N ALA A 7 9.75 -4.09 13.42
CA ALA A 7 8.39 -3.76 13.84
C ALA A 7 8.05 -2.29 13.60
N LEU A 8 9.00 -1.37 13.85
CA LEU A 8 8.82 0.04 13.54
C LEU A 8 8.66 0.29 12.04
N TRP A 9 9.51 -0.31 11.19
CA TRP A 9 9.38 -0.18 9.73
C TRP A 9 8.05 -0.73 9.22
N ALA A 10 7.60 -1.86 9.77
CA ALA A 10 6.31 -2.46 9.44
C ALA A 10 5.14 -1.55 9.85
N ALA A 11 5.16 -0.99 11.06
CA ALA A 11 4.14 -0.06 11.53
C ALA A 11 4.07 1.21 10.66
N LEU A 12 5.23 1.76 10.27
CA LEU A 12 5.30 2.92 9.38
C LEU A 12 4.79 2.59 7.96
N SER A 13 5.10 1.39 7.44
CA SER A 13 4.57 0.95 6.15
C SER A 13 3.07 0.67 6.19
N TRP A 14 2.54 0.25 7.34
CA TRP A 14 1.11 0.09 7.52
C TRP A 14 0.44 1.46 7.51
N LEU A 15 0.97 2.42 8.26
CA LEU A 15 0.40 3.77 8.35
C LEU A 15 0.48 4.51 7.00
N VAL A 16 1.62 4.46 6.32
CA VAL A 16 1.84 5.06 5.01
C VAL A 16 2.36 4.00 4.07
N PRO A 17 1.54 3.54 3.10
CA PRO A 17 1.95 2.51 2.15
C PRO A 17 3.31 2.82 1.50
N GLY A 18 4.25 1.88 1.60
CA GLY A 18 5.61 2.00 1.05
C GLY A 18 6.64 2.73 1.92
N LEU A 19 6.24 3.44 3.00
CA LEU A 19 7.16 4.24 3.82
C LEU A 19 8.21 3.39 4.55
N GLY A 20 7.84 2.22 5.06
CA GLY A 20 8.79 1.32 5.72
C GLY A 20 9.89 0.81 4.79
N HIS A 21 9.59 0.62 3.50
CA HIS A 21 10.56 0.17 2.50
C HIS A 21 11.52 1.30 2.10
N LEU A 22 11.03 2.55 2.03
CA LEU A 22 11.87 3.72 1.78
C LEU A 22 12.91 3.90 2.88
N LEU A 23 12.47 3.77 4.14
CA LEU A 23 13.34 3.96 5.30
C LEU A 23 14.31 2.79 5.52
N ARG A 24 13.96 1.58 5.05
CA ARG A 24 14.86 0.43 4.99
C ARG A 24 15.96 0.56 3.92
N GLY A 25 15.89 1.58 3.06
CA GLY A 25 16.84 1.85 1.97
C GLY A 25 16.44 1.26 0.62
N GLU A 26 15.32 0.54 0.53
CA GLU A 26 14.80 -0.06 -0.71
C GLU A 26 13.94 0.94 -1.49
N ARG A 27 14.53 2.10 -1.83
CA ARG A 27 13.82 3.29 -2.36
C ARG A 27 12.95 3.00 -3.58
N ALA A 28 13.46 2.23 -4.54
CA ALA A 28 12.72 1.90 -5.75
C ALA A 28 11.47 1.06 -5.45
N LYS A 29 11.60 0.03 -4.61
CA LYS A 29 10.47 -0.83 -4.22
C LYS A 29 9.44 -0.04 -3.42
N GLY A 30 9.90 0.72 -2.43
CA GLY A 30 9.02 1.54 -1.59
C GLY A 30 8.21 2.54 -2.40
N LEU A 31 8.83 3.19 -3.41
CA LEU A 31 8.13 4.12 -4.29
C LEU A 31 7.11 3.44 -5.20
N ILE A 32 7.45 2.29 -5.79
CA ILE A 32 6.51 1.51 -6.61
C ILE A 32 5.31 1.08 -5.77
N TYR A 33 5.55 0.54 -4.58
CA TYR A 33 4.47 0.12 -3.67
C TYR A 33 3.61 1.30 -3.23
N ALA A 34 4.22 2.43 -2.85
CA ALA A 34 3.47 3.64 -2.50
C ALA A 34 2.59 4.10 -3.68
N ALA A 35 3.15 4.22 -4.88
CA ALA A 35 2.42 4.67 -6.06
C ALA A 35 1.26 3.74 -6.43
N VAL A 36 1.51 2.42 -6.45
CA VAL A 36 0.49 1.43 -6.81
C VAL A 36 -0.62 1.38 -5.75
N LEU A 37 -0.28 1.34 -4.46
CA LEU A 37 -1.27 1.20 -3.40
C LEU A 37 -2.10 2.47 -3.21
N ILE A 38 -1.44 3.64 -3.18
CA ILE A 38 -2.14 4.92 -3.09
C ILE A 38 -2.97 5.16 -4.34
N GLY A 39 -2.43 4.87 -5.54
CA GLY A 39 -3.16 5.01 -6.80
C GLY A 39 -4.37 4.10 -6.88
N CYS A 40 -4.22 2.82 -6.53
CA CYS A 40 -5.32 1.85 -6.52
C CYS A 40 -6.41 2.25 -5.51
N PHE A 41 -6.02 2.67 -4.31
CA PHE A 41 -6.95 3.12 -3.29
C PHE A 41 -7.69 4.40 -3.70
N ALA A 42 -6.97 5.39 -4.24
CA ALA A 42 -7.56 6.64 -4.72
C ALA A 42 -8.50 6.42 -5.91
N ALA A 43 -8.11 5.57 -6.87
CA ALA A 43 -8.97 5.18 -7.98
C ALA A 43 -10.26 4.51 -7.46
N GLY A 44 -10.14 3.60 -6.49
CA GLY A 44 -11.29 2.96 -5.88
C GLY A 44 -12.24 3.94 -5.19
N GLN A 45 -11.70 4.92 -4.46
CA GLN A 45 -12.48 6.01 -3.86
C GLN A 45 -13.20 6.83 -4.93
N ILE A 46 -12.51 7.28 -5.98
CA ILE A 46 -13.09 8.08 -7.07
C ILE A 46 -14.21 7.32 -7.78
N MET A 47 -13.99 6.04 -8.11
CA MET A 47 -14.98 5.18 -8.77
C MET A 47 -16.23 4.96 -7.91
N SER A 48 -16.06 4.92 -6.60
CA SER A 48 -17.15 4.77 -5.64
C SER A 48 -17.79 6.08 -5.18
N GLU A 49 -17.41 7.22 -5.76
CA GLU A 49 -17.83 8.55 -5.30
C GLU A 49 -17.56 8.77 -3.79
N TYR A 50 -16.43 8.25 -3.31
CA TYR A 50 -15.99 8.27 -1.92
C TYR A 50 -16.84 7.47 -0.93
N ARG A 51 -17.62 6.49 -1.41
CA ARG A 51 -18.46 5.60 -0.59
C ARG A 51 -17.88 4.21 -0.40
N ALA A 52 -16.75 3.87 -1.03
CA ALA A 52 -16.14 2.54 -0.94
C ALA A 52 -15.75 2.14 0.50
N VAL A 53 -15.40 3.11 1.35
CA VAL A 53 -14.97 2.87 2.74
C VAL A 53 -16.08 3.34 3.67
N SER A 54 -17.07 2.47 3.88
CA SER A 54 -18.14 2.71 4.84
C SER A 54 -18.41 1.47 5.69
N ARG A 55 -18.49 1.66 7.01
CA ARG A 55 -18.93 0.59 7.94
C ARG A 55 -20.44 0.40 7.95
N ALA A 56 -21.18 1.44 7.55
CA ALA A 56 -22.64 1.40 7.54
C ALA A 56 -23.16 0.65 6.30
N GLU A 57 -22.51 0.86 5.15
CA GLU A 57 -22.92 0.24 3.89
C GLU A 57 -22.20 -1.09 3.62
N HIS A 58 -20.92 -1.22 4.01
CA HIS A 58 -20.04 -2.32 3.58
C HIS A 58 -19.13 -2.86 4.69
N ASP A 59 -19.71 -3.29 5.82
CA ASP A 59 -18.97 -3.70 7.03
C ASP A 59 -17.91 -4.79 6.78
N ILE A 60 -18.25 -5.83 5.98
CA ILE A 60 -17.29 -6.91 5.68
C ILE A 60 -16.12 -6.40 4.83
N ALA A 61 -16.39 -5.53 3.83
CA ALA A 61 -15.36 -4.98 2.96
C ALA A 61 -14.43 -4.03 3.71
N PHE A 62 -14.96 -3.31 4.71
CA PHE A 62 -14.19 -2.41 5.56
C PHE A 62 -13.01 -3.13 6.24
N TRP A 63 -13.19 -4.38 6.69
CA TRP A 63 -12.11 -5.16 7.31
C TRP A 63 -10.94 -5.44 6.38
N ALA A 64 -11.20 -5.68 5.08
CA ALA A 64 -10.14 -5.84 4.08
C ALA A 64 -9.41 -4.51 3.80
N GLN A 65 -10.13 -3.40 3.86
CA GLN A 65 -9.60 -2.06 3.60
C GLN A 65 -8.70 -1.56 4.74
N ILE A 66 -8.94 -1.95 6.01
CA ILE A 66 -8.07 -1.61 7.16
C ILE A 66 -6.60 -1.96 6.90
N GLY A 67 -6.33 -2.98 6.09
CA GLY A 67 -4.97 -3.35 5.68
C GLY A 67 -4.22 -2.19 5.01
N ALA A 68 -4.91 -1.24 4.37
CA ALA A 68 -4.30 -0.06 3.76
C ALA A 68 -3.76 0.92 4.81
N GLY A 69 -4.24 0.84 6.06
CA GLY A 69 -3.83 1.68 7.18
C GLY A 69 -4.28 3.13 7.01
N GLY A 70 -3.35 4.06 6.81
CA GLY A 70 -3.62 5.50 6.73
C GLY A 70 -4.72 5.89 5.73
N PRO A 71 -4.67 5.45 4.45
CA PRO A 71 -5.73 5.69 3.48
C PRO A 71 -7.12 5.21 3.93
N ALA A 72 -7.22 4.04 4.58
CA ALA A 72 -8.50 3.54 5.09
C ALA A 72 -9.01 4.34 6.29
N LEU A 73 -8.12 4.79 7.17
CA LEU A 73 -8.48 5.70 8.27
C LEU A 73 -8.98 7.04 7.74
N LEU A 74 -8.34 7.59 6.70
CA LEU A 74 -8.78 8.82 6.04
C LEU A 74 -10.14 8.64 5.35
N GLY A 75 -10.34 7.52 4.66
CA GLY A 75 -11.63 7.17 4.05
C GLY A 75 -12.74 7.05 5.10
N ALA A 76 -12.47 6.35 6.20
CA ALA A 76 -13.42 6.18 7.30
C ALA A 76 -13.77 7.51 7.99
N TRP A 77 -12.78 8.38 8.18
CA TRP A 77 -12.99 9.72 8.72
C TRP A 77 -13.82 10.59 7.76
N TYR A 78 -13.55 10.49 6.45
CA TYR A 78 -14.31 11.20 5.43
C TYR A 78 -15.78 10.74 5.40
N ASP A 79 -16.02 9.43 5.40
CA ASP A 79 -17.37 8.85 5.48
C ASP A 79 -18.10 9.31 6.75
N ALA A 80 -17.46 9.20 7.91
CA ALA A 80 -18.05 9.60 9.19
C ALA A 80 -18.40 11.10 9.29
N THR A 81 -17.64 11.97 8.59
CA THR A 81 -17.88 13.42 8.60
C THR A 81 -18.89 13.87 7.56
N ARG A 82 -18.98 13.18 6.42
CA ARG A 82 -19.80 13.58 5.27
C ARG A 82 -21.12 12.81 5.16
N HIS A 83 -21.18 11.58 5.66
CA HIS A 83 -22.30 10.64 5.50
C HIS A 83 -22.83 10.20 6.88
N ALA A 84 -22.81 11.12 7.86
CA ALA A 84 -23.21 10.87 9.24
C ALA A 84 -24.66 10.34 9.33
N ARG A 85 -24.79 9.01 9.38
CA ARG A 85 -25.93 8.23 9.92
C ARG A 85 -27.35 8.60 9.47
N GLU A 86 -27.52 9.23 8.33
CA GLU A 86 -28.84 9.27 7.71
C GLU A 86 -29.01 7.96 6.95
N THR A 87 -29.69 6.99 7.58
CA THR A 87 -30.22 5.83 6.85
C THR A 87 -31.20 6.39 5.82
N PRO A 88 -30.88 6.42 4.52
CA PRO A 88 -31.74 7.11 3.57
C PRO A 88 -33.06 6.34 3.47
N PRO A 89 -34.22 7.00 3.69
CA PRO A 89 -35.48 6.42 3.29
C PRO A 89 -35.52 6.46 1.75
N HIS A 90 -35.69 5.29 1.12
CA HIS A 90 -35.83 5.07 -0.34
C HIS A 90 -34.52 4.78 -1.11
N PRO A 91 -34.60 4.17 -2.33
CA PRO A 91 -33.47 3.52 -2.97
C PRO A 91 -32.36 4.53 -3.25
N ILE A 92 -31.20 4.28 -2.64
CA ILE A 92 -29.99 5.05 -2.83
C ILE A 92 -29.58 4.91 -4.31
N ALA A 93 -29.32 6.01 -4.99
CA ALA A 93 -28.62 5.96 -6.26
C ALA A 93 -27.24 5.36 -5.99
N VAL A 94 -27.04 4.11 -6.41
CA VAL A 94 -25.75 3.42 -6.29
C VAL A 94 -24.89 3.85 -7.47
N PRO A 95 -23.66 4.38 -7.23
CA PRO A 95 -22.71 4.60 -8.30
C PRO A 95 -22.49 3.30 -9.07
N TRP A 96 -22.46 3.38 -10.39
CA TRP A 96 -22.35 2.19 -11.23
C TRP A 96 -21.00 1.46 -11.08
N LEU A 97 -19.97 2.14 -10.56
CA LEU A 97 -18.67 1.54 -10.22
C LEU A 97 -18.47 1.36 -8.71
N LEU A 98 -19.51 1.43 -7.88
CA LEU A 98 -19.39 1.26 -6.43
C LEU A 98 -18.67 -0.05 -6.08
N ASP A 99 -19.15 -1.17 -6.62
CA ASP A 99 -18.57 -2.50 -6.38
C ASP A 99 -17.11 -2.58 -6.85
N CYS A 100 -16.81 -2.00 -8.02
CA CYS A 100 -15.44 -1.94 -8.53
C CYS A 100 -14.52 -1.12 -7.61
N GLY A 101 -15.01 0.00 -7.07
CA GLY A 101 -14.27 0.84 -6.14
C GLY A 101 -13.99 0.15 -4.80
N ILE A 102 -14.97 -0.60 -4.29
CA ILE A 102 -14.82 -1.44 -3.10
C ILE A 102 -13.74 -2.51 -3.37
N MET A 103 -13.77 -3.18 -4.51
CA MET A 103 -12.76 -4.19 -4.85
C MET A 103 -11.35 -3.60 -4.93
N TYR A 104 -11.19 -2.42 -5.55
CA TYR A 104 -9.89 -1.73 -5.64
C TYR A 104 -9.33 -1.38 -4.26
N THR A 105 -10.16 -0.82 -3.37
CA THR A 105 -9.73 -0.48 -2.00
C THR A 105 -9.44 -1.71 -1.15
N CYS A 106 -10.20 -2.80 -1.31
CA CYS A 106 -9.92 -4.10 -0.66
C CYS A 106 -8.59 -4.69 -1.13
N VAL A 107 -8.34 -4.73 -2.44
CA VAL A 107 -7.09 -5.24 -3.00
C VAL A 107 -5.90 -4.40 -2.52
N ALA A 108 -6.02 -3.08 -2.52
CA ALA A 108 -5.00 -2.19 -1.98
C ALA A 108 -4.73 -2.48 -0.49
N GLY A 109 -5.78 -2.72 0.30
CA GLY A 109 -5.64 -3.04 1.72
C GLY A 109 -4.94 -4.38 1.97
N LEU A 110 -5.35 -5.43 1.27
CA LEU A 110 -4.74 -6.75 1.38
C LEU A 110 -3.27 -6.75 0.90
N LEU A 111 -2.96 -6.04 -0.19
CA LEU A 111 -1.59 -5.92 -0.67
C LEU A 111 -0.69 -5.15 0.30
N ASN A 112 -1.19 -4.06 0.91
CA ASN A 112 -0.41 -3.34 1.91
C ASN A 112 -0.13 -4.21 3.14
N PHE A 113 -1.10 -5.04 3.55
CA PHE A 113 -0.90 -6.02 4.63
C PHE A 113 0.21 -7.02 4.30
N VAL A 114 0.26 -7.53 3.07
CA VAL A 114 1.35 -8.43 2.62
C VAL A 114 2.72 -7.73 2.72
N LEU A 115 2.82 -6.45 2.33
CA LEU A 115 4.08 -5.70 2.43
C LEU A 115 4.52 -5.47 3.88
N VAL A 116 3.58 -5.24 4.79
CA VAL A 116 3.86 -5.11 6.22
C VAL A 116 4.40 -6.43 6.78
N VAL A 117 3.80 -7.55 6.40
CA VAL A 117 4.26 -8.90 6.79
C VAL A 117 5.65 -9.20 6.21
N ASP A 118 5.94 -8.81 4.96
CA ASP A 118 7.27 -8.98 4.36
C ASP A 118 8.36 -8.16 5.10
N LEU A 119 8.02 -6.97 5.58
CA LEU A 119 8.91 -6.17 6.43
C LEU A 119 9.16 -6.81 7.81
N LEU A 120 8.13 -7.42 8.41
CA LEU A 120 8.23 -8.13 9.70
C LEU A 120 9.07 -9.40 9.58
N PHE A 121 8.93 -10.13 8.46
CA PHE A 121 9.60 -11.41 8.21
C PHE A 121 10.44 -11.38 6.92
N PRO A 122 11.57 -10.64 6.91
CA PRO A 122 12.40 -10.50 5.73
C PRO A 122 13.02 -11.83 5.33
N ARG A 123 12.86 -12.24 4.07
CA ARG A 123 13.47 -13.49 3.57
C ARG A 123 15.01 -13.41 3.64
N PRO A 124 15.71 -14.46 4.12
CA PRO A 124 17.18 -14.50 4.24
C PRO A 124 18.00 -14.30 2.95
N GLY A 125 17.38 -14.08 1.79
CA GLY A 125 18.06 -13.90 0.50
C GLY A 125 17.93 -12.51 -0.13
N SER A 126 17.05 -11.62 0.38
CA SER A 126 16.77 -10.32 -0.26
C SER A 126 17.99 -9.39 -0.28
N ALA A 127 18.79 -9.42 0.79
CA ALA A 127 20.04 -8.64 0.89
C ALA A 127 21.12 -9.11 -0.10
N ARG A 128 21.21 -10.42 -0.38
CA ARG A 128 22.19 -10.98 -1.33
C ARG A 128 21.83 -10.69 -2.78
N ALA A 129 20.54 -10.68 -3.13
CA ALA A 129 20.06 -10.36 -4.47
C ALA A 129 20.31 -8.87 -4.82
N ALA A 130 20.01 -7.96 -3.89
CA ALA A 130 20.28 -6.53 -4.05
C ALA A 130 21.80 -6.24 -4.18
N GLY A 131 22.63 -6.92 -3.38
CA GLY A 131 24.09 -6.82 -3.46
C GLY A 131 24.67 -7.33 -4.79
N ARG A 132 24.11 -8.41 -5.36
CA ARG A 132 24.51 -8.92 -6.68
C ARG A 132 24.12 -7.99 -7.82
N ALA A 133 22.90 -7.45 -7.80
CA ALA A 133 22.43 -6.50 -8.82
C ALA A 133 23.26 -5.20 -8.80
N GLY A 134 23.57 -4.67 -7.61
CA GLY A 134 24.43 -3.49 -7.45
C GLY A 134 25.89 -3.74 -7.86
N ARG A 135 26.39 -4.98 -7.72
CA ARG A 135 27.75 -5.36 -8.17
C ARG A 135 27.82 -5.56 -9.68
N ALA A 136 26.80 -6.16 -10.29
CA ALA A 136 26.71 -6.32 -11.74
C ALA A 136 26.58 -4.97 -12.47
N ALA A 137 25.89 -3.99 -11.88
CA ALA A 137 25.80 -2.64 -12.42
C ALA A 137 27.10 -1.81 -12.24
N ARG A 138 28.03 -2.23 -11.37
CA ARG A 138 29.32 -1.56 -11.11
C ARG A 138 30.49 -2.13 -11.93
N THR A 139 30.24 -3.02 -12.88
CA THR A 139 31.23 -3.41 -13.88
C THR A 139 30.97 -2.76 -15.24
N PRO A 140 31.42 -1.51 -15.46
CA PRO A 140 31.80 -1.02 -16.77
C PRO A 140 33.32 -1.19 -16.98
N SER A 141 33.67 -1.99 -18.00
CA SER A 141 34.89 -1.92 -18.82
C SER A 141 36.22 -1.50 -18.14
N ASP A 142 36.94 -2.47 -17.57
CA ASP A 142 38.38 -2.35 -17.31
C ASP A 142 39.12 -3.38 -18.19
N GLY A 143 39.04 -3.16 -19.50
CA GLY A 143 39.55 -4.10 -20.50
C GLY A 143 39.81 -3.41 -21.83
N GLY A 144 40.83 -2.57 -21.89
CA GLY A 144 41.24 -1.95 -23.15
C GLY A 144 42.25 -0.80 -23.01
N ALA A 145 43.28 -0.95 -22.19
CA ALA A 145 44.44 -0.06 -22.23
C ALA A 145 45.71 -0.91 -22.22
N GLY A 146 46.48 -0.81 -23.29
CA GLY A 146 47.81 -1.40 -23.41
C GLY A 146 47.90 -2.48 -24.48
N ARG A 147 48.34 -2.07 -25.67
CA ARG A 147 49.36 -2.74 -26.48
C ARG A 147 49.65 -1.87 -27.70
N ASP A 148 50.64 -1.02 -27.47
CA ASP A 148 51.44 -0.29 -28.44
C ASP A 148 52.48 -1.24 -29.03
#